data_AF-A0A964YLF1-F1
#
_entry.id   AF-A0A964YLF1-F1
#
_cell.length_a   1.000
_cell.length_b   1.000
_cell.length_c   1.000
_cell.angle_alpha   90.00
_cell.angle_beta   90.00
_cell.angle_gamma   90.00
#
_symmetry.space_group_name_H-M   'P 1'
#
loop_
_entity.id
_entity.type
_entity.pdbx_description
1 polymer ?
#
loop_
_entity_poly.entity_id
_entity_poly.type
_entity_poly.pdbx_seq_one_letter_code
_entity_poly.pdbx_strand_id
1 'polypeptide(L)'
;MTNLQNYTATTVGRRLNSLFLFAMKNLLFLAMLCVMGASYAQILSLSGNYEGMNLFVSNPIKSDGYGYCIDKVLVNGNILPASIQTEHFEIDLRLFQLKKGDEVFVELEHGEGCTPSFVNPEVLLPFSTFEITAISATSDGKITWSTKNESGKLAFDVEQYKWNRWVAAAEVLGKGQKTTNSYSIDIIPTSGENTIRVSQTDNTGIKRSSKSITFTSKSKSLTLSPVKVKTAVYFKAEQVATKTKYEVYDAFGNLLKKGYADHIDCSDLLSGIYLVNFDNKTEKIIKY
;
A
#
# COMPACT_ATOMS: atom_id res chain seq x y z
N MET A 1 60.10 28.46 -80.40
CA MET A 1 60.89 28.57 -79.16
C MET A 1 59.91 28.34 -78.01
N THR A 2 59.69 27.09 -77.61
CA THR A 2 60.36 26.34 -76.51
C THR A 2 59.91 26.75 -75.10
N ASN A 3 59.10 25.86 -74.51
CA ASN A 3 59.11 25.33 -73.13
C ASN A 3 58.92 26.24 -71.90
N LEU A 4 58.44 25.57 -70.82
CA LEU A 4 58.16 26.01 -69.44
C LEU A 4 56.69 26.46 -69.27
N GLN A 5 55.82 25.84 -68.48
CA GLN A 5 56.03 25.26 -67.15
C GLN A 5 54.99 24.14 -66.86
N ASN A 6 55.48 22.92 -66.60
CA ASN A 6 54.74 21.82 -65.98
C ASN A 6 55.36 21.56 -64.61
N TYR A 7 54.93 22.23 -63.52
CA TYR A 7 55.44 21.89 -62.17
C TYR A 7 54.57 22.42 -61.01
N THR A 8 53.24 22.25 -61.02
CA THR A 8 52.41 22.73 -59.87
C THR A 8 51.19 21.89 -59.52
N ALA A 9 51.03 20.65 -60.00
CA ALA A 9 49.78 19.89 -59.78
C ALA A 9 49.84 18.80 -58.67
N THR A 10 51.01 18.25 -58.35
CA THR A 10 51.08 17.00 -57.55
C THR A 10 51.25 17.17 -56.03
N THR A 11 51.69 18.34 -55.57
CA THR A 11 51.99 18.56 -54.14
C THR A 11 50.79 19.09 -53.35
N VAL A 12 49.81 19.72 -54.02
CA VAL A 12 48.65 20.38 -53.38
C VAL A 12 47.59 19.36 -52.97
N GLY A 13 47.33 18.32 -53.78
CA GLY A 13 46.31 17.30 -53.50
C GLY A 13 46.62 16.39 -52.31
N ARG A 14 47.91 16.07 -52.06
CA ARG A 14 48.31 15.25 -50.88
C ARG A 14 48.19 16.01 -49.56
N ARG A 15 48.45 17.34 -49.56
CA ARG A 15 48.29 18.19 -48.37
C ARG A 15 46.81 18.43 -48.02
N LEU A 16 45.94 18.60 -49.02
CA LEU A 16 44.50 18.79 -48.76
C LEU A 16 43.85 17.55 -48.12
N ASN A 17 44.15 16.34 -48.61
CA ASN A 17 43.61 15.11 -48.02
C ASN A 17 44.12 14.84 -46.61
N SER A 18 45.39 15.14 -46.30
CA SER A 18 45.92 14.99 -44.94
C SER A 18 45.32 16.00 -43.96
N LEU A 19 45.08 17.25 -44.39
CA LEU A 19 44.43 18.29 -43.60
C LEU A 19 42.94 17.99 -43.34
N PHE A 20 42.22 17.45 -44.33
CA PHE A 20 40.83 17.02 -44.17
C PHE A 20 40.68 15.82 -43.22
N LEU A 21 41.56 14.83 -43.34
CA LEU A 21 41.62 13.68 -42.42
C LEU A 21 42.01 14.10 -41.00
N PHE A 22 42.93 15.06 -40.83
CA PHE A 22 43.29 15.62 -39.52
C PHE A 22 42.12 16.41 -38.89
N ALA A 23 41.42 17.22 -39.70
CA ALA A 23 40.27 18.00 -39.26
C ALA A 23 39.07 17.11 -38.86
N MET A 24 38.76 16.05 -39.63
CA MET A 24 37.71 15.08 -39.28
C MET A 24 38.07 14.25 -38.05
N LYS A 25 39.34 13.88 -37.85
CA LYS A 25 39.80 13.14 -36.67
C LYS A 25 39.72 13.99 -35.39
N ASN A 26 40.03 15.29 -35.49
CA ASN A 26 39.87 16.23 -34.37
C ASN A 26 38.40 16.57 -34.10
N LEU A 27 37.53 16.59 -35.11
CA LEU A 27 36.09 16.82 -34.94
C LEU A 27 35.37 15.61 -34.32
N LEU A 28 35.77 14.37 -34.69
CA LEU A 28 35.32 13.13 -34.04
C LEU A 28 35.80 13.04 -32.58
N PHE A 29 37.03 13.50 -32.30
CA PHE A 29 37.55 13.57 -30.93
C PHE A 29 36.79 14.60 -30.07
N LEU A 30 36.40 15.74 -30.65
CA LEU A 30 35.63 16.77 -29.97
C LEU A 30 34.15 16.35 -29.75
N ALA A 31 33.56 15.59 -30.67
CA ALA A 31 32.23 15.02 -30.52
C ALA A 31 32.19 13.88 -29.48
N MET A 32 33.28 13.10 -29.36
CA MET A 32 33.41 12.03 -28.35
C MET A 32 33.65 12.58 -26.94
N LEU A 33 34.24 13.77 -26.80
CA LEU A 33 34.44 14.43 -25.51
C LEU A 33 33.14 15.03 -24.92
N CYS A 34 32.12 15.28 -25.75
CA CYS A 34 30.86 15.89 -25.33
C CYS A 34 29.83 14.88 -24.78
N VAL A 35 30.15 13.58 -24.79
CA VAL A 35 29.28 12.50 -24.27
C VAL A 35 29.67 12.09 -22.83
N MET A 36 30.73 12.68 -22.26
CA MET A 36 31.15 12.35 -20.90
C MET A 36 30.44 13.20 -19.85
N GLY A 37 29.52 12.57 -19.13
CA GLY A 37 29.24 12.90 -17.73
C GLY A 37 27.95 13.67 -17.45
N ALA A 38 26.79 13.17 -17.90
CA ALA A 38 25.58 13.42 -17.11
C ALA A 38 25.70 12.61 -15.81
N SER A 39 26.21 13.23 -14.74
CA SER A 39 26.13 12.67 -13.39
C SER A 39 24.66 12.60 -13.01
N TYR A 40 24.06 11.41 -13.07
CA TYR A 40 22.69 11.21 -12.60
C TYR A 40 22.72 11.16 -11.08
N ALA A 41 22.39 12.28 -10.43
CA ALA A 41 22.09 12.28 -9.01
C ALA A 41 20.99 11.26 -8.73
N GLN A 42 21.23 10.37 -7.76
CA GLN A 42 20.24 9.39 -7.35
C GLN A 42 19.25 10.06 -6.42
N ILE A 43 17.97 9.75 -6.58
CA ILE A 43 16.90 10.35 -5.76
C ILE A 43 16.22 9.24 -4.97
N LEU A 44 16.23 9.38 -3.64
CA LEU A 44 15.38 8.61 -2.74
C LEU A 44 14.25 9.53 -2.24
N SER A 45 13.00 9.17 -2.55
CA SER A 45 11.84 9.99 -2.19
C SER A 45 10.89 9.28 -1.23
N LEU A 46 10.21 10.05 -0.39
CA LEU A 46 9.14 9.60 0.50
C LEU A 46 7.96 10.59 0.43
N SER A 47 6.74 10.06 0.31
CA SER A 47 5.50 10.85 0.30
C SER A 47 4.59 10.47 1.46
N GLY A 48 3.86 11.42 2.02
CA GLY A 48 2.78 11.18 2.96
C GLY A 48 2.15 12.48 3.46
N ASN A 49 1.65 12.49 4.70
CA ASN A 49 0.98 13.63 5.31
C ASN A 49 1.73 14.08 6.56
N TYR A 50 1.83 15.39 6.79
CA TYR A 50 2.44 15.92 8.00
C TYR A 50 1.52 15.71 9.21
N GLU A 51 1.94 14.93 10.20
CA GLU A 51 1.13 14.68 11.41
C GLU A 51 1.68 15.39 12.68
N GLY A 52 2.67 16.26 12.49
CA GLY A 52 3.31 17.04 13.56
C GLY A 52 4.61 16.43 14.10
N MET A 53 5.11 15.38 13.47
CA MET A 53 6.39 14.73 13.79
C MET A 53 7.41 15.01 12.68
N ASN A 54 8.68 15.05 13.06
CA ASN A 54 9.80 15.24 12.13
C ASN A 54 10.34 13.89 11.63
N LEU A 55 11.05 13.93 10.51
CA LEU A 55 11.66 12.75 9.89
C LEU A 55 13.13 12.65 10.27
N PHE A 56 13.59 11.44 10.53
CA PHE A 56 14.99 11.12 10.76
C PHE A 56 15.55 10.39 9.55
N VAL A 57 16.76 10.75 9.17
CA VAL A 57 17.47 10.21 8.01
C VAL A 57 18.79 9.61 8.46
N SER A 58 19.10 8.43 7.95
CA SER A 58 20.44 7.84 8.01
C SER A 58 21.18 8.19 6.72
N ASN A 59 22.33 8.83 6.88
CA ASN A 59 23.15 9.39 5.82
C ASN A 59 24.56 8.78 5.89
N PRO A 60 24.80 7.65 5.21
CA PRO A 60 26.07 6.94 5.31
C PRO A 60 27.23 7.79 4.76
N ILE A 61 28.46 7.48 5.19
CA ILE A 61 29.68 8.05 4.63
C ILE A 61 29.83 7.56 3.18
N LYS A 62 30.35 8.43 2.29
CA LYS A 62 30.62 8.06 0.89
C LYS A 62 31.68 6.95 0.81
N SER A 63 31.68 6.20 -0.30
CA SER A 63 32.59 5.07 -0.52
C SER A 63 34.08 5.46 -0.58
N ASP A 64 34.38 6.72 -0.86
CA ASP A 64 35.73 7.31 -0.83
C ASP A 64 36.17 7.74 0.58
N GLY A 65 35.28 7.66 1.57
CA GLY A 65 35.54 8.06 2.96
C GLY A 65 35.46 9.57 3.22
N TYR A 66 35.09 10.38 2.22
CA TYR A 66 35.04 11.83 2.33
C TYR A 66 33.60 12.37 2.28
N GLY A 67 33.14 12.91 3.40
CA GLY A 67 31.80 13.49 3.51
C GLY A 67 30.68 12.44 3.55
N TYR A 68 29.45 12.91 3.35
CA TYR A 68 28.25 12.11 3.55
C TYR A 68 27.46 11.93 2.24
N CYS A 69 26.72 10.84 2.15
CA CYS A 69 26.06 10.38 0.93
C CYS A 69 25.07 11.39 0.34
N ILE A 70 24.29 12.06 1.17
CA ILE A 70 23.24 13.01 0.74
C ILE A 70 23.86 14.37 0.44
N ASP A 71 23.60 14.84 -0.77
CA ASP A 71 24.07 16.13 -1.27
C ASP A 71 23.01 17.24 -1.06
N LYS A 72 21.72 16.88 -1.09
CA LYS A 72 20.62 17.85 -0.94
C LYS A 72 19.33 17.18 -0.47
N VAL A 73 18.55 17.93 0.32
CA VAL A 73 17.23 17.51 0.81
C VAL A 73 16.19 18.53 0.37
N LEU A 74 15.12 18.06 -0.26
CA LEU A 74 13.96 18.86 -0.64
C LEU A 74 12.72 18.40 0.15
N VAL A 75 11.92 19.35 0.60
CA VAL A 75 10.58 19.12 1.17
C VAL A 75 9.58 19.97 0.40
N ASN A 76 8.66 19.32 -0.32
CA ASN A 76 7.73 19.97 -1.25
C ASN A 76 8.46 20.90 -2.24
N GLY A 77 9.62 20.47 -2.74
CA GLY A 77 10.48 21.23 -3.65
C GLY A 77 11.35 22.33 -3.01
N ASN A 78 11.19 22.59 -1.71
CA ASN A 78 11.99 23.59 -0.99
C ASN A 78 13.21 22.95 -0.33
N ILE A 79 14.37 23.61 -0.42
CA ILE A 79 15.61 23.13 0.21
C ILE A 79 15.47 23.17 1.73
N LEU A 80 15.89 22.10 2.41
CA LEU A 80 16.00 22.05 3.87
C LEU A 80 17.06 23.08 4.36
N PRO A 81 16.68 24.09 5.15
CA PRO A 81 17.62 25.10 5.64
C PRO A 81 18.37 24.60 6.89
N ALA A 82 19.05 23.46 6.80
CA ALA A 82 19.81 22.85 7.88
C ALA A 82 21.08 22.14 7.36
N SER A 83 22.03 21.90 8.26
CA SER A 83 23.21 21.08 7.93
C SER A 83 22.81 19.61 7.85
N ILE A 84 23.20 18.95 6.76
CA ILE A 84 22.96 17.52 6.50
C ILE A 84 24.26 16.69 6.51
N GLN A 85 25.39 17.33 6.82
CA GLN A 85 26.73 16.71 6.81
C GLN A 85 27.01 15.97 8.12
N THR A 86 26.17 14.99 8.44
CA THR A 86 26.27 14.10 9.60
C THR A 86 25.73 12.72 9.25
N GLU A 87 26.13 11.68 10.00
CA GLU A 87 25.68 10.30 9.77
C GLU A 87 24.17 10.13 9.96
N HIS A 88 23.58 10.94 10.84
CA HIS A 88 22.15 11.00 11.10
C HIS A 88 21.73 12.46 11.26
N PHE A 89 20.59 12.83 10.71
CA PHE A 89 20.02 14.15 10.91
C PHE A 89 18.48 14.12 10.89
N GLU A 90 17.90 15.20 11.39
CA GLU A 90 16.47 15.43 11.44
C GLU A 90 16.06 16.41 10.33
N ILE A 91 15.05 16.04 9.56
CA ILE A 91 14.33 16.95 8.69
C ILE A 91 13.24 17.62 9.55
N ASP A 92 13.54 18.82 10.04
CA ASP A 92 12.58 19.60 10.82
C ASP A 92 11.48 20.17 9.91
N LEU A 93 10.36 19.45 9.83
CA LEU A 93 9.23 19.80 8.97
C LEU A 93 8.51 21.08 9.42
N ARG A 94 8.72 21.52 10.67
CA ARG A 94 8.15 22.78 11.19
C ARG A 94 8.68 24.00 10.44
N LEU A 95 9.88 23.90 9.86
CA LEU A 95 10.52 24.99 9.10
C LEU A 95 9.76 25.33 7.81
N PHE A 96 8.91 24.42 7.32
CA PHE A 96 8.16 24.57 6.08
C PHE A 96 6.72 25.07 6.29
N GLN A 97 6.37 25.49 7.51
CA GLN A 97 5.05 26.05 7.86
C GLN A 97 3.86 25.14 7.53
N LEU A 98 4.10 23.83 7.54
CA LEU A 98 3.09 22.80 7.28
C LEU A 98 2.07 22.72 8.42
N LYS A 99 0.80 22.51 8.08
CA LYS A 99 -0.27 22.19 9.01
C LYS A 99 -0.51 20.68 9.05
N LYS A 100 -1.10 20.20 10.15
CA LYS A 100 -1.46 18.78 10.24
C LYS A 100 -2.39 18.35 9.11
N GLY A 101 -2.03 17.25 8.44
CA GLY A 101 -2.69 16.68 7.28
C GLY A 101 -2.21 17.24 5.94
N ASP A 102 -1.33 18.24 5.90
CA ASP A 102 -0.78 18.74 4.64
C ASP A 102 0.09 17.66 3.98
N GLU A 103 0.03 17.58 2.65
CA GLU A 103 0.86 16.63 1.89
C GLU A 103 2.35 17.01 2.00
N VAL A 104 3.17 15.98 2.17
CA VAL A 104 4.63 16.09 2.29
C VAL A 104 5.26 15.15 1.27
N PHE A 105 6.14 15.71 0.46
CA PHE A 105 7.01 15.00 -0.45
C PHE A 105 8.45 15.36 -0.13
N VAL A 106 9.22 14.38 0.35
CA VAL A 106 10.63 14.54 0.70
C VAL A 106 11.49 13.86 -0.36
N GLU A 107 12.52 14.55 -0.82
CA GLU A 107 13.51 14.01 -1.77
C GLU A 107 14.91 14.14 -1.17
N LEU A 108 15.66 13.05 -1.18
CA LEU A 108 17.07 12.99 -0.83
C LEU A 108 17.85 12.79 -2.13
N GLU A 109 18.51 13.84 -2.61
CA GLU A 109 19.48 13.74 -3.70
C GLU A 109 20.81 13.23 -3.11
N HIS A 110 21.33 12.13 -3.63
CA HIS A 110 22.52 11.48 -3.10
C HIS A 110 23.48 10.96 -4.19
N GLY A 111 24.74 10.74 -3.79
CA GLY A 111 25.80 10.26 -4.66
C GLY A 111 25.66 8.79 -5.07
N GLU A 112 26.34 8.42 -6.15
CA GLU A 112 26.43 7.04 -6.61
C GLU A 112 27.22 6.16 -5.64
N GLY A 113 26.82 4.90 -5.48
CA GLY A 113 27.54 3.92 -4.65
C GLY A 113 27.33 4.04 -3.14
N CYS A 114 26.39 4.88 -2.70
CA CYS A 114 25.91 4.96 -1.32
C CYS A 114 24.37 4.98 -1.29
N THR A 115 23.75 4.56 -0.19
CA THR A 115 22.28 4.44 -0.08
C THR A 115 21.79 4.98 1.26
N PRO A 116 21.22 6.19 1.29
CA PRO A 116 20.61 6.73 2.50
C PRO A 116 19.28 6.02 2.81
N SER A 117 18.72 6.26 3.98
CA SER A 117 17.41 5.72 4.36
C SER A 117 16.62 6.64 5.29
N PHE A 118 15.29 6.56 5.20
CA PHE A 118 14.40 7.14 6.20
C PHE A 118 14.31 6.19 7.39
N VAL A 119 14.59 6.70 8.59
CA VAL A 119 14.62 5.90 9.83
C VAL A 119 13.20 5.66 10.36
N ASN A 120 12.32 6.65 10.22
CA ASN A 120 10.95 6.62 10.74
C ASN A 120 9.91 7.05 9.66
N PRO A 121 9.87 6.43 8.47
CA PRO A 121 8.96 6.84 7.40
C PRO A 121 7.47 6.78 7.81
N GLU A 122 7.13 5.97 8.82
CA GLU A 122 5.78 5.83 9.35
C GLU A 122 5.19 7.12 9.92
N VAL A 123 6.02 8.11 10.28
CA VAL A 123 5.54 9.40 10.82
C VAL A 123 4.78 10.25 9.81
N LEU A 124 4.91 9.93 8.51
CA LEU A 124 4.10 10.53 7.44
C LEU A 124 2.84 9.73 7.10
N LEU A 125 2.63 8.56 7.72
CA LEU A 125 1.41 7.79 7.50
C LEU A 125 0.24 8.44 8.24
N PRO A 126 -0.96 8.49 7.64
CA PRO A 126 -2.10 9.14 8.25
C PRO A 126 -2.59 8.41 9.50
N PHE A 127 -3.08 9.18 10.47
CA PHE A 127 -3.77 8.65 11.63
C PHE A 127 -5.25 8.41 11.35
N SER A 128 -5.86 7.50 12.11
CA SER A 128 -7.31 7.36 12.11
C SER A 128 -7.89 8.62 12.76
N THR A 129 -8.48 9.53 12.00
CA THR A 129 -9.10 10.79 12.51
C THR A 129 -10.55 10.99 12.08
N PHE A 130 -11.10 10.08 11.27
CA PHE A 130 -12.51 10.08 10.88
C PHE A 130 -13.51 10.29 12.04
N GLU A 131 -14.53 11.10 11.79
CA GLU A 131 -15.74 11.18 12.62
C GLU A 131 -16.94 10.71 11.80
N ILE A 132 -17.69 9.71 12.30
CA ILE A 132 -18.90 9.23 11.63
C ILE A 132 -20.01 10.26 11.80
N THR A 133 -20.57 10.72 10.68
CA THR A 133 -21.73 11.62 10.65
C THR A 133 -23.03 10.86 10.48
N ALA A 134 -23.03 9.79 9.68
CA ALA A 134 -24.18 8.92 9.48
C ALA A 134 -23.71 7.50 9.15
N ILE A 135 -24.47 6.50 9.59
CA ILE A 135 -24.28 5.10 9.24
C ILE A 135 -25.65 4.41 9.18
N SER A 136 -25.88 3.62 8.14
CA SER A 136 -27.13 2.89 7.94
C SER A 136 -26.87 1.58 7.19
N ALA A 137 -27.83 0.66 7.30
CA ALA A 137 -27.78 -0.64 6.66
C ALA A 137 -29.17 -1.02 6.15
N THR A 138 -29.25 -1.67 4.99
CA THR A 138 -30.50 -2.23 4.45
C THR A 138 -30.64 -3.71 4.82
N SER A 139 -31.86 -4.25 4.74
CA SER A 139 -32.14 -5.68 4.99
C SER A 139 -31.35 -6.63 4.07
N ASP A 140 -30.91 -6.12 2.93
CA ASP A 140 -30.25 -6.89 1.89
C ASP A 140 -28.71 -6.86 2.05
N GLY A 141 -28.19 -6.16 3.06
CA GLY A 141 -26.76 -6.12 3.38
C GLY A 141 -26.00 -4.95 2.76
N LYS A 142 -26.68 -3.95 2.19
CA LYS A 142 -26.03 -2.72 1.73
C LYS A 142 -25.79 -1.80 2.92
N ILE A 143 -24.53 -1.52 3.25
CA ILE A 143 -24.19 -0.56 4.30
C ILE A 143 -23.67 0.72 3.65
N THR A 144 -24.14 1.85 4.19
CA THR A 144 -23.76 3.20 3.76
C THR A 144 -23.34 4.00 4.97
N TRP A 145 -22.22 4.69 4.87
CA TRP A 145 -21.76 5.57 5.94
C TRP A 145 -21.16 6.84 5.36
N SER A 146 -21.13 7.86 6.19
CA SER A 146 -20.46 9.12 5.90
C SER A 146 -19.59 9.55 7.08
N THR A 147 -18.49 10.18 6.74
CA THR A 147 -17.46 10.64 7.68
C THR A 147 -17.07 12.08 7.38
N LYS A 148 -16.33 12.69 8.29
CA LYS A 148 -15.60 13.96 8.12
C LYS A 148 -14.25 13.87 8.82
N ASN A 149 -13.40 14.87 8.62
CA ASN A 149 -12.11 15.02 9.32
C ASN A 149 -11.14 13.84 9.13
N GLU A 150 -11.12 13.18 7.97
CA GLU A 150 -10.08 12.19 7.66
C GLU A 150 -8.76 12.93 7.35
N SER A 151 -7.66 12.58 8.02
CA SER A 151 -6.34 13.22 7.82
C SER A 151 -5.59 12.66 6.61
N GLY A 152 -5.94 11.45 6.18
CA GLY A 152 -5.44 10.86 4.95
C GLY A 152 -6.15 9.54 4.63
N LYS A 153 -5.70 8.88 3.56
CA LYS A 153 -6.34 7.67 3.02
C LYS A 153 -6.00 6.47 3.91
N LEU A 154 -6.99 5.96 4.61
CA LEU A 154 -6.93 4.71 5.37
C LEU A 154 -8.09 3.80 4.97
N ALA A 155 -7.88 2.50 4.96
CA ALA A 155 -8.93 1.53 4.70
C ALA A 155 -9.93 1.48 5.85
N PHE A 156 -11.22 1.47 5.50
CA PHE A 156 -12.32 1.17 6.41
C PHE A 156 -12.62 -0.32 6.35
N ASP A 157 -12.50 -0.98 7.51
CA ASP A 157 -13.01 -2.33 7.73
C ASP A 157 -14.48 -2.24 8.12
N VAL A 158 -15.36 -2.84 7.31
CA VAL A 158 -16.75 -3.11 7.68
C VAL A 158 -16.79 -4.45 8.39
N GLU A 159 -17.18 -4.44 9.67
CA GLU A 159 -17.21 -5.62 10.52
C GLU A 159 -18.64 -6.01 10.86
N GLN A 160 -18.88 -7.31 10.90
CA GLN A 160 -20.14 -7.92 11.31
C GLN A 160 -19.91 -8.71 12.59
N TYR A 161 -20.75 -8.51 13.60
CA TYR A 161 -20.70 -9.29 14.84
C TYR A 161 -21.36 -10.65 14.62
N LYS A 162 -20.58 -11.73 14.67
CA LYS A 162 -21.07 -13.12 14.60
C LYS A 162 -20.07 -14.05 15.25
N TRP A 163 -20.55 -15.21 15.69
CA TRP A 163 -19.72 -16.21 16.37
C TRP A 163 -18.98 -15.61 17.57
N ASN A 164 -19.68 -14.76 18.31
CA ASN A 164 -19.21 -14.04 19.50
C ASN A 164 -17.97 -13.14 19.29
N ARG A 165 -17.76 -12.64 18.06
CA ARG A 165 -16.68 -11.71 17.74
C ARG A 165 -17.02 -10.82 16.55
N TRP A 166 -16.23 -9.77 16.35
CA TRP A 166 -16.26 -8.98 15.12
C TRP A 166 -15.49 -9.69 14.03
N VAL A 167 -16.15 -9.92 12.89
CA VAL A 167 -15.58 -10.58 11.71
C VAL A 167 -15.59 -9.58 10.55
N ALA A 168 -14.45 -9.41 9.89
CA ALA A 168 -14.34 -8.55 8.71
C ALA A 168 -15.29 -9.05 7.61
N ALA A 169 -16.15 -8.16 7.15
CA ALA A 169 -17.17 -8.44 6.14
C ALA A 169 -16.75 -7.89 4.77
N ALA A 170 -16.19 -6.68 4.75
CA ALA A 170 -15.65 -6.00 3.57
C ALA A 170 -14.63 -4.93 3.97
N GLU A 171 -13.89 -4.43 3.00
CA GLU A 171 -12.92 -3.34 3.15
C GLU A 171 -13.19 -2.27 2.08
N VAL A 172 -13.12 -1.00 2.44
CA VAL A 172 -13.26 0.14 1.52
C VAL A 172 -12.19 1.17 1.79
N LEU A 173 -11.41 1.53 0.77
CA LEU A 173 -10.40 2.59 0.89
C LEU A 173 -11.07 3.95 1.17
N GLY A 174 -10.66 4.59 2.27
CA GLY A 174 -11.08 5.95 2.62
C GLY A 174 -10.57 6.98 1.63
N LYS A 175 -11.35 8.05 1.44
CA LYS A 175 -11.00 9.18 0.57
C LYS A 175 -9.94 10.08 1.19
N GLY A 176 -9.85 10.14 2.51
CA GLY A 176 -8.83 10.89 3.23
C GLY A 176 -9.03 12.39 3.22
N GLN A 177 -10.26 12.88 3.07
CA GLN A 177 -10.56 14.31 3.00
C GLN A 177 -11.15 14.84 4.30
N LYS A 178 -10.82 16.08 4.65
CA LYS A 178 -11.39 16.78 5.81
C LYS A 178 -12.89 17.06 5.66
N THR A 179 -13.36 17.21 4.42
CA THR A 179 -14.78 17.39 4.07
C THR A 179 -15.61 16.13 4.31
N THR A 180 -16.92 16.22 4.11
CA THR A 180 -17.78 15.04 4.19
C THR A 180 -17.43 14.03 3.09
N ASN A 181 -17.14 12.80 3.51
CA ASN A 181 -16.93 11.66 2.62
C ASN A 181 -18.08 10.68 2.80
N SER A 182 -18.54 10.08 1.71
CA SER A 182 -19.58 9.05 1.73
C SER A 182 -19.09 7.79 1.03
N TYR A 183 -19.50 6.66 1.59
CA TYR A 183 -19.11 5.31 1.19
C TYR A 183 -20.31 4.38 1.17
N SER A 184 -20.22 3.32 0.37
CA SER A 184 -21.21 2.26 0.31
C SER A 184 -20.54 0.94 -0.05
N ILE A 185 -20.96 -0.13 0.59
CA ILE A 185 -20.53 -1.49 0.26
C ILE A 185 -21.64 -2.49 0.54
N ASP A 186 -21.67 -3.56 -0.24
CA ASP A 186 -22.54 -4.70 0.02
C ASP A 186 -21.77 -5.76 0.81
N ILE A 187 -22.37 -6.24 1.89
CA ILE A 187 -21.88 -7.38 2.66
C ILE A 187 -22.85 -8.56 2.52
N ILE A 188 -22.40 -9.75 2.92
CA ILE A 188 -23.26 -10.93 2.98
C ILE A 188 -23.83 -11.03 4.40
N PRO A 189 -25.11 -10.66 4.62
CA PRO A 189 -25.73 -10.74 5.94
C PRO A 189 -25.97 -12.19 6.35
N THR A 190 -25.95 -12.44 7.65
CA THR A 190 -26.47 -13.68 8.23
C THR A 190 -27.99 -13.62 8.33
N SER A 191 -28.64 -14.75 8.54
CA SER A 191 -30.07 -14.80 8.83
C SER A 191 -30.40 -14.09 10.14
N GLY A 192 -31.60 -13.51 10.22
CA GLY A 192 -32.06 -12.79 11.40
C GLY A 192 -31.36 -11.45 11.62
N GLU A 193 -31.10 -11.12 12.88
CA GLU A 193 -30.48 -9.85 13.28
C GLU A 193 -28.98 -9.83 12.98
N ASN A 194 -28.50 -8.72 12.42
CA ASN A 194 -27.12 -8.46 12.08
C ASN A 194 -26.65 -7.18 12.77
N THR A 195 -25.56 -7.26 13.50
CA THR A 195 -24.91 -6.08 14.09
C THR A 195 -23.64 -5.76 13.31
N ILE A 196 -23.49 -4.52 12.86
CA ILE A 196 -22.33 -4.08 12.09
C ILE A 196 -21.70 -2.82 12.67
N ARG A 197 -20.42 -2.62 12.37
CA ARG A 197 -19.70 -1.37 12.62
C ARG A 197 -18.66 -1.14 11.52
N VAL A 198 -18.17 0.08 11.45
CA VAL A 198 -17.07 0.45 10.57
C VAL A 198 -15.87 0.85 11.42
N SER A 199 -14.67 0.49 11.00
CA SER A 199 -13.45 0.79 11.76
C SER A 199 -12.29 1.13 10.84
N GLN A 200 -11.30 1.84 11.36
CA GLN A 200 -9.99 2.02 10.71
C GLN A 200 -8.90 1.65 11.70
N THR A 201 -7.81 1.09 11.17
CA THR A 201 -6.57 0.85 11.91
C THR A 201 -5.49 1.72 11.27
N ASP A 202 -4.78 2.51 12.07
CA ASP A 202 -3.69 3.37 11.59
C ASP A 202 -2.31 2.73 11.79
N ASN A 203 -1.24 3.49 11.52
CA ASN A 203 0.15 3.03 11.63
C ASN A 203 0.54 2.59 13.05
N THR A 204 -0.19 2.99 14.09
CA THR A 204 0.08 2.61 15.48
C THR A 204 -0.44 1.21 15.80
N GLY A 205 -1.25 0.64 14.90
CA GLY A 205 -2.01 -0.58 15.14
C GLY A 205 -3.25 -0.37 16.01
N ILE A 206 -3.54 0.87 16.44
CA ILE A 206 -4.74 1.17 17.22
C ILE A 206 -5.95 1.13 16.30
N LYS A 207 -6.86 0.20 16.59
CA LYS A 207 -8.14 0.08 15.89
C LYS A 207 -9.17 1.02 16.48
N ARG A 208 -9.73 1.92 15.67
CA ARG A 208 -10.81 2.81 16.07
C ARG A 208 -12.10 2.47 15.33
N SER A 209 -13.15 2.20 16.10
CA SER A 209 -14.44 1.73 15.57
C SER A 209 -15.55 2.76 15.77
N SER A 210 -16.51 2.76 14.86
CA SER A 210 -17.77 3.49 15.00
C SER A 210 -18.65 2.89 16.10
N LYS A 211 -19.74 3.60 16.42
CA LYS A 211 -20.89 2.95 17.06
C LYS A 211 -21.41 1.83 16.17
N SER A 212 -21.89 0.76 16.79
CA SER A 212 -22.55 -0.34 16.09
C SER A 212 -23.98 0.00 15.76
N ILE A 213 -24.48 -0.49 14.62
CA ILE A 213 -25.90 -0.47 14.27
C ILE A 213 -26.40 -1.89 14.00
N THR A 214 -27.70 -2.10 14.13
CA THR A 214 -28.35 -3.38 13.87
C THR A 214 -29.33 -3.28 12.71
N PHE A 215 -29.50 -4.37 11.97
CA PHE A 215 -30.52 -4.53 10.96
C PHE A 215 -30.95 -6.00 10.87
N THR A 216 -32.19 -6.25 10.44
CA THR A 216 -32.70 -7.61 10.26
C THR A 216 -32.67 -7.98 8.78
N SER A 217 -32.02 -9.10 8.47
CA SER A 217 -31.93 -9.61 7.11
C SER A 217 -33.15 -10.43 6.71
N LYS A 218 -33.48 -10.42 5.40
CA LYS A 218 -34.47 -11.32 4.80
C LYS A 218 -33.92 -12.71 4.49
N SER A 219 -32.61 -12.93 4.72
CA SER A 219 -31.97 -14.23 4.50
C SER A 219 -32.60 -15.31 5.37
N LYS A 220 -32.93 -16.44 4.74
CA LYS A 220 -33.45 -17.63 5.41
C LYS A 220 -32.37 -18.26 6.29
N SER A 221 -32.76 -18.79 7.45
CA SER A 221 -31.83 -19.49 8.33
C SER A 221 -31.29 -20.75 7.67
N LEU A 222 -29.98 -20.95 7.76
CA LEU A 222 -29.33 -22.13 7.19
C LEU A 222 -29.29 -23.28 8.20
N THR A 223 -29.23 -24.49 7.69
CA THR A 223 -29.03 -25.73 8.45
C THR A 223 -27.84 -26.48 7.89
N LEU A 224 -27.11 -27.18 8.76
CA LEU A 224 -25.97 -28.00 8.40
C LEU A 224 -26.39 -29.47 8.35
N SER A 225 -26.01 -30.18 7.29
CA SER A 225 -26.25 -31.63 7.19
C SER A 225 -25.22 -32.34 6.31
N PRO A 226 -24.78 -33.57 6.64
CA PRO A 226 -25.09 -34.34 7.86
C PRO A 226 -24.22 -33.92 9.06
N VAL A 227 -24.70 -34.20 10.28
CA VAL A 227 -23.93 -33.99 11.53
C VAL A 227 -22.81 -35.03 11.70
N LYS A 228 -23.05 -36.28 11.29
CA LYS A 228 -22.01 -37.32 11.19
C LYS A 228 -21.55 -37.41 9.75
N VAL A 229 -20.31 -37.02 9.47
CA VAL A 229 -19.77 -36.86 8.12
C VAL A 229 -18.67 -37.86 7.83
N LYS A 230 -18.63 -38.37 6.58
CA LYS A 230 -17.47 -39.08 6.02
C LYS A 230 -16.66 -38.20 5.07
N THR A 231 -17.34 -37.52 4.14
CA THR A 231 -16.69 -36.80 3.04
C THR A 231 -17.04 -35.32 3.01
N ALA A 232 -18.32 -34.96 3.10
CA ALA A 232 -18.73 -33.55 3.02
C ALA A 232 -19.94 -33.22 3.88
N VAL A 233 -19.97 -31.97 4.31
CA VAL A 233 -21.09 -31.31 5.01
C VAL A 233 -21.69 -30.24 4.10
N TYR A 234 -23.00 -30.10 4.08
CA TYR A 234 -23.72 -29.17 3.22
C TYR A 234 -24.55 -28.18 4.04
N PHE A 235 -24.62 -26.94 3.55
CA PHE A 235 -25.44 -25.87 4.09
C PHE A 235 -26.71 -25.73 3.27
N LYS A 236 -27.87 -25.79 3.94
CA LYS A 236 -29.17 -25.73 3.28
C LYS A 236 -30.10 -24.72 3.91
N ALA A 237 -30.75 -23.90 3.08
CA ALA A 237 -31.92 -23.12 3.48
C ALA A 237 -33.15 -23.77 2.86
N GLU A 238 -34.11 -24.22 3.66
CA GLU A 238 -35.34 -24.89 3.18
C GLU A 238 -35.05 -26.01 2.15
N GLN A 239 -34.08 -26.88 2.45
CA GLN A 239 -33.61 -27.98 1.59
C GLN A 239 -32.85 -27.58 0.31
N VAL A 240 -32.70 -26.29 0.02
CA VAL A 240 -31.89 -25.79 -1.10
C VAL A 240 -30.45 -25.54 -0.63
N ALA A 241 -29.47 -26.02 -1.38
CA ALA A 241 -28.05 -25.76 -1.10
C ALA A 241 -27.76 -24.26 -1.24
N THR A 242 -27.23 -23.65 -0.19
CA THR A 242 -27.05 -22.19 -0.10
C THR A 242 -25.66 -21.87 0.42
N LYS A 243 -24.97 -20.96 -0.26
CA LYS A 243 -23.62 -20.54 0.12
C LYS A 243 -23.64 -19.69 1.38
N THR A 244 -22.71 -19.97 2.31
CA THR A 244 -22.50 -19.18 3.52
C THR A 244 -21.03 -19.07 3.85
N LYS A 245 -20.66 -18.03 4.61
CA LYS A 245 -19.31 -17.94 5.17
C LYS A 245 -19.22 -18.96 6.30
N TYR A 246 -18.17 -19.75 6.33
CA TYR A 246 -17.97 -20.76 7.36
C TYR A 246 -16.55 -20.76 7.91
N GLU A 247 -16.41 -21.25 9.13
CA GLU A 247 -15.13 -21.59 9.77
C GLU A 247 -15.27 -22.95 10.46
N VAL A 248 -14.27 -23.80 10.31
CA VAL A 248 -14.20 -25.13 10.93
C VAL A 248 -13.05 -25.14 11.92
N TYR A 249 -13.38 -25.49 13.15
CA TYR A 249 -12.44 -25.62 14.25
C TYR A 249 -12.37 -27.06 14.73
N ASP A 250 -11.18 -27.49 15.14
CA ASP A 250 -11.01 -28.76 15.86
C ASP A 250 -11.53 -28.67 17.31
N ALA A 251 -11.45 -29.79 18.04
CA ALA A 251 -11.85 -29.86 19.44
C ALA A 251 -11.00 -28.99 20.39
N PHE A 252 -9.84 -28.51 19.94
CA PHE A 252 -8.93 -27.66 20.70
C PHE A 252 -9.09 -26.17 20.37
N GLY A 253 -9.96 -25.82 19.41
CA GLY A 253 -10.19 -24.45 18.98
C GLY A 253 -9.22 -23.95 17.91
N ASN A 254 -8.46 -24.83 17.25
CA ASN A 254 -7.62 -24.45 16.13
C ASN A 254 -8.46 -24.30 14.86
N LEU A 255 -8.29 -23.19 14.14
CA LEU A 255 -8.96 -22.96 12.85
C LEU A 255 -8.32 -23.86 11.79
N LEU A 256 -9.11 -24.79 11.23
CA LEU A 256 -8.66 -25.70 10.19
C LEU A 256 -9.06 -25.24 8.79
N LYS A 257 -10.29 -24.77 8.63
CA LYS A 257 -10.83 -24.34 7.34
C LYS A 257 -11.66 -23.09 7.50
N LYS A 258 -11.65 -22.21 6.49
CA LYS A 258 -12.60 -21.11 6.36
C LYS A 258 -12.89 -20.86 4.89
N GLY A 259 -14.08 -20.36 4.58
CA GLY A 259 -14.44 -20.10 3.19
C GLY A 259 -15.85 -19.54 3.01
N TYR A 260 -16.25 -19.44 1.75
CA TYR A 260 -17.61 -19.09 1.34
C TYR A 260 -18.11 -20.11 0.32
N ALA A 261 -18.91 -21.08 0.77
CA ALA A 261 -19.41 -22.16 -0.05
C ALA A 261 -20.73 -22.71 0.51
N ASP A 262 -21.39 -23.56 -0.26
CA ASP A 262 -22.60 -24.31 0.12
C ASP A 262 -22.27 -25.68 0.74
N HIS A 263 -21.00 -26.06 0.77
CA HIS A 263 -20.51 -27.27 1.40
C HIS A 263 -19.08 -27.12 1.92
N ILE A 264 -18.68 -28.07 2.77
CA ILE A 264 -17.33 -28.23 3.30
C ILE A 264 -16.86 -29.63 2.94
N ASP A 265 -15.73 -29.73 2.25
CA ASP A 265 -15.01 -31.00 2.10
C ASP A 265 -14.27 -31.33 3.40
N CYS A 266 -14.56 -32.51 3.93
CA CYS A 266 -14.04 -33.09 5.16
C CYS A 266 -13.18 -34.34 4.90
N SER A 267 -12.84 -34.65 3.65
CA SER A 267 -12.10 -35.87 3.28
C SER A 267 -10.67 -35.89 3.85
N ASP A 268 -10.07 -34.72 4.04
CA ASP A 268 -8.76 -34.49 4.64
C ASP A 268 -8.80 -34.34 6.18
N LEU A 269 -9.99 -34.37 6.79
CA LEU A 269 -10.14 -34.29 8.24
C LEU A 269 -10.03 -35.68 8.86
N LEU A 270 -9.26 -35.78 9.94
CA LEU A 270 -9.19 -36.99 10.77
C LEU A 270 -10.52 -37.27 11.48
N SER A 271 -10.75 -38.52 11.88
CA SER A 271 -11.93 -38.86 12.67
C SER A 271 -11.89 -38.14 14.01
N GLY A 272 -12.97 -37.46 14.38
CA GLY A 272 -12.98 -36.53 15.50
C GLY A 272 -14.21 -35.63 15.56
N ILE A 273 -14.19 -34.72 16.53
CA ILE A 273 -15.23 -33.71 16.75
C ILE A 273 -14.74 -32.37 16.21
N TYR A 274 -15.60 -31.68 15.49
CA TYR A 274 -15.34 -30.35 14.94
C TYR A 274 -16.49 -29.39 15.26
N LEU A 275 -16.17 -28.10 15.41
CA LEU A 275 -17.12 -27.01 15.54
C LEU A 275 -17.15 -26.23 14.23
N VAL A 276 -18.34 -26.05 13.67
CA VAL A 276 -18.56 -25.31 12.42
C VAL A 276 -19.34 -24.06 12.74
N ASN A 277 -18.69 -22.92 12.56
CA ASN A 277 -19.32 -21.61 12.51
C ASN A 277 -19.87 -21.40 11.10
N PHE A 278 -21.13 -21.04 10.97
CA PHE A 278 -21.75 -20.68 9.69
C PHE A 278 -23.00 -19.84 9.95
N ASP A 279 -23.42 -19.04 8.96
CA ASP A 279 -24.55 -18.13 9.14
C ASP A 279 -24.40 -17.33 10.46
N ASN A 280 -25.40 -17.33 11.35
CA ASN A 280 -25.37 -16.70 12.67
C ASN A 280 -25.09 -17.66 13.84
N LYS A 281 -24.67 -18.91 13.58
CA LYS A 281 -24.59 -19.96 14.60
C LYS A 281 -23.34 -20.85 14.50
N THR A 282 -23.19 -21.69 15.51
CA THR A 282 -22.12 -22.67 15.64
C THR A 282 -22.74 -24.04 15.88
N GLU A 283 -22.41 -25.04 15.07
CA GLU A 283 -22.89 -26.41 15.25
C GLU A 283 -21.71 -27.40 15.31
N LYS A 284 -21.90 -28.49 16.06
CA LYS A 284 -20.92 -29.57 16.18
C LYS A 284 -21.13 -30.62 15.10
N ILE A 285 -20.06 -31.07 14.47
CA ILE A 285 -20.05 -32.24 13.57
C ILE A 285 -19.09 -33.32 14.09
N ILE A 286 -19.31 -34.56 13.65
CA ILE A 286 -18.48 -35.72 13.99
C ILE A 286 -17.99 -36.34 12.68
N LYS A 287 -16.69 -36.32 12.47
CA LYS A 287 -16.02 -37.05 11.38
C LYS A 287 -15.73 -38.47 11.85
N TYR A 288 -16.06 -39.45 11.01
CA TYR A 288 -15.73 -40.85 11.23
C TYR A 288 -15.05 -41.46 10.01
#